data_AF-W4LY86-F1
#
_entry.id   AF-W4LY86-F1
#
_cell.length_a   1.000
_cell.length_b   1.000
_cell.length_c   1.000
_cell.angle_alpha   90.00
_cell.angle_beta   90.00
_cell.angle_gamma   90.00
#
_symmetry.space_group_name_H-M   'P 1'
#
loop_
_entity.id
_entity.type
_entity.pdbx_description
1 polymer ?
#
loop_
_entity_poly.entity_id
_entity_poly.type
_entity_poly.pdbx_seq_one_letter_code
_entity_poly.pdbx_strand_id
1 'polypeptide(L)'
;MNGHLEHRDVIRVQGQSHESFDDAVRNALQQLANPRHGHQHHPNMTFREATVVQLSSHLHHDRDRETVLITHYNATIDVLAVHDH
;
A
#
# COMPACT_ATOMS: atom_id res chain seq x y z
N MET A 1 -4.56 -31.87 21.52
CA MET A 1 -5.25 -30.85 20.71
C MET A 1 -4.24 -29.73 20.49
N ASN A 2 -3.51 -29.77 19.38
CA ASN A 2 -2.58 -28.69 19.02
C ASN A 2 -3.41 -27.62 18.30
N GLY A 3 -3.68 -26.51 18.98
CA GLY A 3 -4.33 -25.37 18.34
C GLY A 3 -3.32 -24.69 17.43
N HIS A 4 -3.50 -24.82 16.13
CA HIS A 4 -2.88 -23.90 15.17
C HIS A 4 -3.46 -22.52 15.46
N LEU A 5 -2.63 -21.62 15.97
CA LEU A 5 -2.97 -20.22 16.16
C LEU A 5 -2.67 -19.51 14.84
N GLU A 6 -3.70 -19.33 14.01
CA GLU A 6 -3.63 -18.44 12.86
C GLU A 6 -3.33 -17.01 13.36
N HIS A 7 -2.17 -16.46 13.00
CA HIS A 7 -1.85 -15.07 13.33
C HIS A 7 -2.37 -14.15 12.23
N ARG A 8 -3.08 -13.08 12.62
CA ARG A 8 -3.65 -12.07 11.71
C ARG A 8 -2.91 -10.75 11.89
N ASP A 9 -2.19 -10.34 10.86
CA ASP A 9 -1.43 -9.11 10.82
C ASP A 9 -2.09 -8.12 9.85
N VAL A 10 -2.10 -6.84 10.22
CA VAL A 10 -2.45 -5.76 9.30
C VAL A 10 -1.17 -5.04 8.90
N ILE A 11 -0.84 -5.10 7.62
CA ILE A 11 0.31 -4.41 7.04
C ILE A 11 -0.17 -3.17 6.34
N ARG A 12 0.33 -2.02 6.78
CA ARG A 12 0.08 -0.75 6.10
C ARG A 12 1.15 -0.49 5.06
N VAL A 13 0.74 -0.35 3.81
CA VAL A 13 1.60 0.06 2.70
C VAL A 13 1.14 1.38 2.11
N GLN A 14 2.09 2.14 1.59
CA GLN A 14 1.82 3.41 0.92
C GLN A 14 2.43 3.38 -0.47
N GLY A 15 1.63 3.73 -1.47
CA GLY A 15 2.07 3.88 -2.85
C GLY A 15 1.88 5.31 -3.33
N GLN A 16 2.72 5.69 -4.28
CA GLN A 16 2.74 7.01 -4.90
C GLN A 16 2.77 6.85 -6.42
N SER A 17 2.08 7.74 -7.13
CA SER A 17 2.11 7.84 -8.59
C SER A 17 1.93 9.29 -9.04
N HIS A 18 2.46 9.63 -10.21
CA HIS A 18 2.19 10.92 -10.86
C HIS A 18 0.98 10.86 -11.81
N GLU A 19 0.45 9.67 -12.07
CA GLU A 19 -0.56 9.43 -13.11
C GLU A 19 -1.98 9.36 -12.54
N SER A 20 -2.20 8.48 -11.56
CA SER A 20 -3.53 8.26 -10.98
C SER A 20 -3.49 7.63 -9.57
N PHE A 21 -4.63 7.62 -8.89
CA PHE A 21 -4.79 6.87 -7.63
C PHE A 21 -4.72 5.35 -7.84
N ASP A 22 -5.22 4.82 -8.96
CA ASP A 22 -5.16 3.39 -9.26
C ASP A 22 -3.72 2.91 -9.43
N ASP A 23 -2.88 3.72 -10.07
CA ASP A 23 -1.44 3.45 -10.18
C ASP A 23 -0.75 3.57 -8.83
N ALA A 24 -1.13 4.53 -7.98
CA ALA A 24 -0.62 4.63 -6.62
C ALA A 24 -0.98 3.38 -5.79
N VAL A 25 -2.21 2.87 -5.92
CA VAL A 25 -2.66 1.61 -5.29
C VAL A 25 -1.83 0.42 -5.80
N ARG A 26 -1.66 0.31 -7.13
CA ARG A 26 -0.85 -0.75 -7.74
C ARG A 26 0.59 -0.72 -7.23
N ASN A 27 1.20 0.46 -7.16
CA ASN A 27 2.56 0.65 -6.65
C ASN A 27 2.68 0.30 -5.16
N ALA A 28 1.63 0.52 -4.36
CA ALA A 28 1.60 0.12 -2.95
C ALA A 28 1.60 -1.42 -2.81
N LEU A 29 0.74 -2.10 -3.58
CA LEU A 29 0.62 -3.56 -3.54
C LEU A 29 1.86 -4.27 -4.09
N GLN A 30 2.53 -3.70 -5.10
CA GLN A 30 3.79 -4.25 -5.64
C GLN A 30 4.92 -4.30 -4.60
N GLN A 31 4.92 -3.43 -3.59
CA GLN A 31 5.89 -3.47 -2.50
C GLN A 31 5.74 -4.73 -1.64
N LEU A 32 4.54 -5.32 -1.59
CA LEU A 32 4.29 -6.59 -0.90
C LEU A 32 4.77 -7.80 -1.72
N ALA A 33 4.74 -7.70 -3.05
CA ALA A 33 5.21 -8.77 -3.94
C ALA A 33 6.75 -8.84 -4.01
N ASN A 34 7.44 -7.72 -3.79
CA ASN A 34 8.90 -7.62 -3.86
C ASN A 34 9.47 -7.06 -2.54
N PRO A 35 9.47 -7.86 -1.45
CA PRO A 35 10.06 -7.43 -0.19
C PRO A 35 11.53 -7.05 -0.38
N ARG A 36 11.92 -5.85 0.04
CA ARG A 36 13.31 -5.39 -0.02
C ARG A 36 14.21 -6.32 0.80
N HIS A 37 15.46 -6.53 0.36
CA HIS A 37 16.46 -7.31 1.11
C HIS A 37 16.53 -6.84 2.58
N GLY A 38 16.34 -7.78 3.52
CA GLY A 38 16.32 -7.51 4.97
C GLY A 38 14.93 -7.35 5.59
N HIS A 39 13.86 -7.27 4.78
CA HIS A 39 12.46 -7.19 5.24
C HIS A 39 11.65 -8.39 4.75
N GLN A 40 12.16 -9.60 4.98
CA GLN A 40 11.34 -10.81 4.81
C GLN A 40 10.31 -10.86 5.93
N HIS A 41 9.13 -10.30 5.66
CA HIS A 41 7.94 -10.64 6.42
C HIS A 41 7.63 -12.12 6.14
N HIS A 42 7.87 -12.97 7.14
CA HIS A 42 7.56 -14.40 7.26
C HIS A 42 7.31 -15.20 5.95
N PRO A 43 8.08 -16.27 5.66
CA PRO A 43 8.01 -17.01 4.40
C PRO A 43 6.66 -17.71 4.08
N ASN A 44 5.65 -17.63 4.95
CA ASN A 44 4.34 -18.27 4.80
C ASN A 44 3.15 -17.29 4.92
N MET A 45 3.31 -16.02 4.54
CA MET A 45 2.22 -15.06 4.57
C MET A 45 1.27 -15.17 3.37
N THR A 46 -0.02 -15.34 3.65
CA THR A 46 -1.09 -15.24 2.66
C THR A 46 -1.81 -13.90 2.83
N PHE A 47 -1.75 -13.04 1.81
CA PHE A 47 -2.54 -11.81 1.76
C PHE A 47 -3.99 -12.13 1.40
N ARG A 48 -4.94 -11.69 2.23
CA ARG A 48 -6.37 -12.03 2.09
C ARG A 48 -7.20 -10.86 1.60
N GLU A 49 -7.00 -9.69 2.20
CA GLU A 49 -7.82 -8.51 1.96
C GLU A 49 -6.95 -7.27 1.88
N ALA A 50 -7.34 -6.33 1.02
CA ALA A 50 -6.71 -5.02 0.91
C ALA A 50 -7.79 -3.95 0.96
N THR A 51 -7.63 -2.98 1.87
CA THR A 51 -8.56 -1.85 2.04
C THR A 51 -7.81 -0.55 1.86
N VAL A 52 -8.27 0.30 0.93
CA VAL A 52 -7.77 1.67 0.82
C VAL A 52 -8.30 2.46 2.01
N VAL A 53 -7.40 2.90 2.88
CA VAL A 53 -7.75 3.65 4.11
C VAL A 53 -7.57 5.14 3.95
N GLN A 54 -6.75 5.58 2.99
CA GLN A 54 -6.55 7.00 2.69
C GLN A 54 -6.15 7.22 1.24
N LEU A 55 -6.74 8.25 0.62
CA LEU A 55 -6.30 8.84 -0.64
C LEU A 55 -5.94 10.30 -0.40
N SER A 56 -4.78 10.73 -0.90
CA SER A 56 -4.35 12.13 -0.80
C SER A 56 -3.51 12.57 -1.98
N SER A 57 -3.59 13.84 -2.35
CA SER A 57 -2.87 14.39 -3.50
C SER A 57 -2.03 15.60 -3.12
N HIS A 58 -0.89 15.77 -3.79
CA HIS A 58 -0.11 16.99 -3.71
C HIS A 58 -0.53 17.94 -4.83
N LEU A 59 -1.00 19.12 -4.46
CA LEU A 59 -1.42 20.16 -5.39
C LEU A 59 -0.29 21.18 -5.57
N HIS A 60 -0.02 21.53 -6.82
CA HIS A 60 0.86 22.62 -7.18
C HIS A 60 0.05 23.70 -7.89
N HIS A 61 0.11 24.92 -7.37
CA HIS A 61 -0.52 26.06 -8.01
C HIS A 61 0.49 26.70 -8.97
N ASP A 62 0.22 26.56 -10.28
CA ASP A 62 0.90 27.31 -11.32
C ASP A 62 0.30 28.72 -11.38
N ARG A 63 1.03 29.71 -10.86
CA ARG A 63 0.58 31.11 -10.80
C ARG A 63 0.54 31.77 -12.18
N ASP A 64 1.35 31.32 -13.11
CA ASP A 64 1.44 31.93 -14.44
C ASP A 64 0.27 31.48 -15.32
N ARG A 65 -0.24 30.27 -15.07
CA ARG A 65 -1.41 29.71 -15.75
C ARG A 65 -2.71 29.83 -14.94
N GLU A 66 -2.64 30.33 -13.70
CA GLU A 66 -3.75 30.36 -12.74
C GLU A 66 -4.45 29.00 -12.60
N THR A 67 -3.67 27.91 -12.63
CA THR A 67 -4.21 26.53 -12.57
C THR A 67 -3.64 25.76 -11.39
N VAL A 68 -4.46 24.86 -10.85
CA VAL A 68 -4.03 23.90 -9.84
C VAL A 68 -3.81 22.54 -10.52
N LEU A 69 -2.59 22.04 -10.42
CA LEU A 69 -2.19 20.76 -10.97
C LEU A 69 -1.98 19.76 -9.83
N ILE A 70 -2.54 18.56 -9.98
CA ILE A 70 -2.14 17.44 -9.13
C ILE A 70 -0.78 16.96 -9.62
N THR A 71 0.21 16.93 -8.72
CA THR A 71 1.57 16.48 -9.05
C THR A 71 1.84 15.07 -8.59
N HIS A 72 1.17 14.62 -7.52
CA HIS A 72 1.32 13.30 -6.95
C HIS A 72 -0.01 12.82 -6.39
N TYR A 73 -0.30 11.55 -6.63
CA TYR A 73 -1.36 10.77 -6.04
C TYR A 73 -0.74 9.81 -5.03
N ASN A 74 -1.28 9.78 -3.82
CA ASN A 74 -0.85 8.90 -2.75
C ASN A 74 -2.03 8.04 -2.32
N ALA A 75 -1.79 6.74 -2.16
CA ALA A 75 -2.75 5.79 -1.62
C ALA A 75 -2.11 5.05 -0.44
N THR A 76 -2.84 4.99 0.68
CA THR A 76 -2.47 4.17 1.84
C THR A 76 -3.45 3.01 1.92
N ILE A 77 -2.91 1.80 2.05
CA ILE A 77 -3.66 0.55 2.02
C ILE A 77 -3.30 -0.27 3.24
N ASP A 78 -4.32 -0.77 3.93
CA ASP A 78 -4.17 -1.80 4.95
C ASP A 78 -4.42 -3.16 4.30
N VAL A 79 -3.45 -4.07 4.43
CA VAL A 79 -3.51 -5.42 3.89
C VAL A 79 -3.51 -6.41 5.04
N LEU A 80 -4.57 -7.22 5.11
CA LEU A 80 -4.67 -8.32 6.04
C LEU A 80 -3.81 -9.49 5.54
N ALA A 81 -2.79 -9.83 6.31
CA ALA A 81 -1.96 -11.00 6.11
C ALA A 81 -2.26 -12.04 7.18
N VAL A 82 -2.30 -13.31 6.78
CA VAL A 82 -2.47 -14.45 7.67
C VAL A 82 -1.26 -15.36 7.52
N HIS A 83 -0.71 -15.85 8.63
CA HIS A 83 0.36 -16.84 8.59
C HIS A 83 0.24 -17.85 9.74
N ASP A 84 0.69 -19.07 9.46
CA ASP A 84 0.74 -20.17 10.43
C ASP A 84 2.13 -20.27 11.05
N HIS A 85 2.16 -20.59 12.35
CA HIS A 85 3.36 -20.92 13.12
C HIS A 85 3.58 -22.43 13.24
#